data_AF-A0A1V4R260-F1
#
_entry.id   AF-A0A1V4R260-F1
#
_cell.length_a   1.000
_cell.length_b   1.000
_cell.length_c   1.000
_cell.angle_alpha   90.00
_cell.angle_beta   90.00
_cell.angle_gamma   90.00
#
_symmetry.space_group_name_H-M   'P 1'
#
loop_
_entity.id
_entity.type
_entity.pdbx_description
1 polymer ?
#
loop_
_entity_poly.entity_id
_entity_poly.type
_entity_poly.pdbx_seq_one_letter_code
_entity_poly.pdbx_strand_id
1 'polypeptide(L)'
;MKAQKVISVVLLVSFLINLCGVPLVLGKEKKGLTVAVVDFANTKKDPELDYLVKGIPESLITYLGKRGEVRIVERSRLEAALEEMKLGMSGIVDEQTAVEVGKAVGATAVMVGSFLQIGDRIRINTRLIDVGTSKIMAAEQTLGRVNEIFELMDQTAEGMWAKLVDHPVDIQPVAIATKKPQVRKKAGTALYKRWWFWGILAGAAGGAAYVAASQEDEEETKGTLMITVQLP
;
A
#
# COMPACT_ATOMS: atom_id res chain seq x y z
N MET A 1 -9.04 -5.66 71.92
CA MET A 1 -8.96 -4.38 71.18
C MET A 1 -7.90 -4.32 70.08
N LYS A 2 -6.80 -5.11 70.11
CA LYS A 2 -5.73 -5.04 69.09
C LYS A 2 -6.13 -5.61 67.71
N ALA A 3 -6.85 -6.72 67.67
CA ALA A 3 -7.25 -7.39 66.41
C ALA A 3 -8.21 -6.55 65.54
N GLN A 4 -9.11 -5.80 66.17
CA GLN A 4 -10.09 -4.95 65.47
C GLN A 4 -9.42 -3.78 64.72
N LYS A 5 -8.29 -3.28 65.23
CA LYS A 5 -7.48 -2.26 64.54
C LYS A 5 -6.79 -2.81 63.29
N VAL A 6 -6.32 -4.06 63.34
CA VAL A 6 -5.63 -4.71 62.21
C VAL A 6 -6.59 -4.96 61.05
N ILE A 7 -7.79 -5.46 61.36
CA ILE A 7 -8.83 -5.73 60.35
C ILE A 7 -9.26 -4.42 59.65
N SER A 8 -9.41 -3.34 60.41
CA SER A 8 -9.78 -2.04 59.86
C SER A 8 -8.69 -1.44 58.94
N VAL A 9 -7.41 -1.68 59.24
CA VAL A 9 -6.28 -1.24 58.41
C VAL A 9 -6.21 -2.05 57.11
N VAL A 10 -6.41 -3.37 57.18
CA VAL A 10 -6.41 -4.23 55.99
C VAL A 10 -7.57 -3.88 55.05
N LEU A 11 -8.77 -3.63 55.60
CA LEU A 11 -9.92 -3.19 54.81
C LEU A 11 -9.71 -1.80 54.20
N LEU A 12 -9.05 -0.88 54.91
CA LEU A 12 -8.70 0.44 54.38
C LEU A 12 -7.68 0.36 53.24
N VAL A 13 -6.64 -0.47 53.38
CA VAL A 13 -5.63 -0.69 52.33
C VAL A 13 -6.27 -1.34 51.10
N SER A 14 -7.15 -2.33 51.30
CA SER A 14 -7.88 -2.98 50.21
C SER A 14 -8.88 -2.04 49.53
N PHE A 15 -9.51 -1.14 50.28
CA PHE A 15 -10.36 -0.08 49.75
C PHE A 15 -9.56 0.99 49.01
N LEU A 16 -8.36 1.34 49.49
CA LEU A 16 -7.42 2.25 48.82
C LEU A 16 -6.89 1.70 47.50
N ILE A 17 -6.66 0.39 47.39
CA ILE A 17 -6.28 -0.26 46.12
C ILE A 17 -7.45 -0.24 45.12
N ASN A 18 -8.70 -0.32 45.59
CA ASN A 18 -9.88 -0.18 44.73
C ASN A 18 -10.19 1.28 44.36
N LEU A 19 -9.83 2.24 45.23
CA LEU A 19 -10.00 3.68 44.99
C LEU A 19 -8.87 4.27 44.13
N CYS A 20 -7.67 3.69 44.23
CA CYS A 20 -6.56 3.93 43.32
C CYS A 20 -6.85 3.17 42.04
N GLY A 21 -7.61 3.77 41.13
CA GLY A 21 -7.93 3.19 39.84
C GLY A 21 -6.67 2.65 39.18
N VAL A 22 -6.44 1.34 39.34
CA VAL A 22 -5.36 0.63 38.69
C VAL A 22 -5.57 0.93 37.22
N PRO A 23 -4.67 1.66 36.56
CA PRO A 23 -4.81 1.81 35.13
C PRO A 23 -4.72 0.38 34.64
N LEU A 24 -5.84 -0.12 34.11
CA LEU A 24 -5.82 -1.25 33.22
C LEU A 24 -4.84 -0.81 32.14
N VAL A 25 -3.59 -1.22 32.27
CA VAL A 25 -2.61 -1.11 31.21
C VAL A 25 -3.20 -2.03 30.15
N LEU A 26 -4.03 -1.44 29.29
CA LEU A 26 -4.39 -1.97 27.99
C LEU A 26 -3.04 -2.20 27.33
N GLY A 27 -2.53 -3.43 27.46
CA GLY A 27 -1.38 -3.87 26.70
C GLY A 27 -1.71 -3.52 25.26
N LYS A 28 -1.00 -2.52 24.72
CA LYS A 28 -1.11 -2.13 23.31
C LYS A 28 -0.91 -3.44 22.56
N GLU A 29 -1.97 -3.99 21.95
CA GLU A 29 -1.83 -5.24 21.20
C GLU A 29 -0.69 -5.02 20.22
N LYS A 30 0.40 -5.78 20.41
CA LYS A 30 1.59 -5.69 19.58
C LYS A 30 1.17 -6.23 18.22
N LYS A 31 0.59 -5.37 17.37
CA LYS A 31 0.17 -5.75 16.02
C LYS A 31 1.39 -6.33 15.33
N GLY A 32 1.29 -7.60 14.93
CA GLY A 32 2.39 -8.31 14.31
C GLY A 32 2.84 -7.58 13.04
N LEU A 33 4.13 -7.28 12.96
CA LEU A 33 4.77 -6.63 11.81
C LEU A 33 4.70 -7.59 10.61
N THR A 34 4.03 -7.17 9.54
CA THR A 34 4.03 -7.87 8.26
C THR A 34 4.91 -7.10 7.28
N VAL A 35 6.00 -7.71 6.84
CA VAL A 35 7.01 -7.07 5.98
C VAL A 35 6.93 -7.63 4.57
N ALA A 36 6.81 -6.73 3.60
CA ALA A 36 7.09 -7.02 2.19
C ALA A 36 8.54 -6.64 1.89
N VAL A 37 9.29 -7.48 1.17
CA VAL A 37 10.65 -7.16 0.72
C VAL A 37 10.62 -7.08 -0.80
N VAL A 38 10.90 -5.90 -1.37
CA VAL A 38 10.91 -5.72 -2.82
C VAL A 38 12.30 -5.99 -3.40
N ASP A 39 12.37 -6.15 -4.71
CA ASP A 39 13.63 -6.27 -5.43
C ASP A 39 14.52 -5.04 -5.23
N PHE A 40 15.82 -5.28 -5.10
CA PHE A 40 16.79 -4.23 -4.82
C PHE A 40 17.26 -3.57 -6.12
N ALA A 41 17.43 -2.25 -6.09
CA ALA A 41 17.90 -1.53 -7.26
C ALA A 41 19.42 -1.70 -7.48
N ASN A 42 19.79 -2.22 -8.65
CA ASN A 42 21.17 -2.15 -9.15
C ASN A 42 21.46 -0.71 -9.62
N THR A 43 22.13 0.09 -8.78
CA THR A 43 22.34 1.52 -9.05
C THR A 43 23.16 1.75 -10.32
N LYS A 44 24.13 0.88 -10.60
CA LYS A 44 25.00 0.97 -11.78
C LYS A 44 24.34 0.39 -13.04
N LYS A 45 23.27 -0.41 -12.88
CA LYS A 45 22.62 -1.20 -13.95
C LYS A 45 23.63 -2.10 -14.68
N ASP A 46 24.57 -2.65 -13.91
CA ASP A 46 25.59 -3.55 -14.41
C ASP A 46 25.04 -4.98 -14.49
N PRO A 47 24.87 -5.58 -15.69
CA PRO A 47 24.23 -6.89 -15.84
C PRO A 47 24.94 -8.01 -15.08
N GLU A 48 26.25 -7.87 -14.85
CA GLU A 48 27.03 -8.84 -14.07
C GLU A 48 26.55 -8.94 -12.62
N LEU A 49 25.87 -7.91 -12.10
CA LEU A 49 25.36 -7.85 -10.74
C LEU A 49 23.84 -8.03 -10.64
N ASP A 50 23.14 -8.27 -11.75
CA ASP A 50 21.67 -8.39 -11.73
C ASP A 50 21.18 -9.59 -10.91
N TYR A 51 22.03 -10.60 -10.68
CA TYR A 51 21.73 -11.69 -9.74
C TYR A 51 21.48 -11.18 -8.31
N LEU A 52 22.07 -10.06 -7.91
CA LEU A 52 21.90 -9.45 -6.59
C LEU A 52 20.57 -8.74 -6.40
N VAL A 53 19.92 -8.32 -7.49
CA VAL A 53 18.59 -7.65 -7.48
C VAL A 53 17.57 -8.51 -6.73
N LYS A 54 17.60 -9.83 -6.98
CA LYS A 54 16.76 -10.82 -6.29
C LYS A 54 17.50 -11.54 -5.16
N GLY A 55 18.82 -11.72 -5.27
CA GLY A 55 19.60 -12.48 -4.29
C GLY A 55 19.66 -11.84 -2.90
N ILE A 56 19.88 -10.52 -2.82
CA ILE A 56 19.90 -9.81 -1.53
C ILE A 56 18.54 -9.88 -0.81
N PRO A 57 17.40 -9.52 -1.44
CA PRO A 57 16.11 -9.60 -0.78
C PRO A 57 15.71 -11.04 -0.41
N GLU A 58 16.09 -12.05 -1.21
CA GLU A 58 15.84 -13.46 -0.86
C GLU A 58 16.60 -13.90 0.40
N SER A 59 17.84 -13.46 0.55
CA SER A 59 18.63 -13.69 1.77
C SER A 59 17.98 -13.02 2.98
N LEU A 60 17.52 -11.76 2.83
CA LEU A 60 16.78 -11.03 3.86
C LEU A 60 15.49 -11.76 4.28
N ILE A 61 14.68 -12.20 3.31
CA ILE A 61 13.46 -12.97 3.56
C ILE A 61 13.78 -14.24 4.35
N THR A 62 14.79 -15.00 3.91
CA THR A 62 15.20 -16.25 4.57
C THR A 62 15.69 -16.00 5.99
N TYR A 63 16.51 -14.96 6.20
CA TYR A 63 17.07 -14.62 7.51
C TYR A 63 15.98 -14.19 8.50
N LEU A 64 15.09 -13.30 8.08
CA LEU A 64 13.98 -12.81 8.91
C LEU A 64 12.97 -13.94 9.20
N GLY A 65 12.69 -14.80 8.22
CA GLY A 65 11.72 -15.89 8.34
C GLY A 65 12.16 -16.95 9.36
N LYS A 66 13.46 -17.25 9.43
CA LYS A 66 14.02 -18.19 10.42
C LYS A 66 13.80 -17.78 11.87
N ARG A 67 13.63 -16.48 12.15
CA ARG A 67 13.48 -15.96 13.52
C ARG A 67 12.03 -15.91 14.00
N GLY A 68 11.05 -15.90 13.09
CA GLY A 68 9.64 -16.10 13.41
C GLY A 68 8.90 -14.94 14.11
N GLU A 69 9.56 -13.80 14.39
CA GLU A 69 8.90 -12.67 15.07
C GLU A 69 8.20 -11.71 14.10
N VAL A 70 8.49 -11.82 12.80
CA VAL A 70 7.89 -11.00 11.73
C VAL A 70 7.20 -11.89 10.71
N ARG A 71 6.02 -11.45 10.24
CA ARG A 71 5.33 -12.11 9.13
C ARG A 71 5.92 -11.59 7.83
N ILE A 72 6.29 -12.48 6.92
CA ILE A 72 6.85 -12.08 5.63
C ILE A 72 5.80 -12.32 4.54
N VAL A 73 5.68 -11.35 3.64
CA VAL A 73 4.85 -11.52 2.45
C VAL A 73 5.60 -12.40 1.46
N GLU A 74 4.95 -13.48 1.03
CA GLU A 74 5.45 -14.36 -0.01
C GLU A 74 5.74 -13.59 -1.30
N ARG A 75 6.89 -13.90 -1.91
CA ARG A 75 7.38 -13.22 -3.11
C ARG A 75 6.39 -13.29 -4.28
N SER A 76 5.75 -14.44 -4.47
CA SER A 76 4.74 -14.64 -5.53
C SER A 76 3.54 -13.70 -5.40
N ARG A 77 3.16 -13.30 -4.17
CA ARG A 77 2.09 -12.31 -3.95
C ARG A 77 2.53 -10.90 -4.31
N LEU A 78 3.80 -10.57 -4.06
CA LEU A 78 4.39 -9.31 -4.49
C LEU A 78 4.48 -9.21 -6.01
N GLU A 79 4.93 -10.29 -6.67
CA GLU A 79 5.02 -10.35 -8.13
C GLU A 79 3.62 -10.22 -8.78
N ALA A 80 2.62 -10.96 -8.28
CA ALA A 80 1.25 -10.81 -8.76
C ALA A 80 0.69 -9.39 -8.59
N ALA A 81 0.96 -8.75 -7.44
CA ALA A 81 0.53 -7.37 -7.21
C ALA A 81 1.21 -6.39 -8.17
N LEU A 82 2.53 -6.52 -8.38
CA LEU A 82 3.30 -5.69 -9.32
C LEU A 82 2.76 -5.82 -10.75
N GLU A 83 2.47 -7.05 -11.19
CA GLU A 83 1.86 -7.33 -12.49
C GLU A 83 0.48 -6.68 -12.65
N GLU A 84 -0.40 -6.79 -11.64
CA GLU A 84 -1.73 -6.17 -11.65
C GLU A 84 -1.66 -4.64 -11.78
N MET A 85 -0.68 -4.02 -11.11
CA MET A 85 -0.45 -2.58 -11.17
C MET A 85 0.23 -2.12 -12.47
N LYS A 86 0.58 -3.05 -13.37
CA LYS A 86 1.37 -2.78 -14.59
C LYS A 86 2.70 -2.09 -14.29
N LEU A 87 3.17 -2.21 -13.07
CA LEU A 87 4.51 -1.80 -12.67
C LEU A 87 5.41 -2.91 -13.19
N GLY A 88 6.02 -2.66 -14.36
CA GLY A 88 6.77 -3.69 -15.07
C GLY A 88 7.83 -4.37 -14.20
N MET A 89 8.26 -5.56 -14.61
CA MET A 89 9.40 -6.30 -14.02
C MET A 89 10.75 -5.59 -14.21
N SER A 90 10.80 -4.26 -14.27
CA SER A 90 12.01 -3.47 -14.49
C SER A 90 12.94 -3.43 -13.27
N GLY A 91 12.63 -4.17 -12.20
CA GLY A 91 13.54 -4.44 -11.08
C GLY A 91 13.90 -3.20 -10.24
N ILE A 92 13.26 -2.06 -10.49
CA ILE A 92 13.49 -0.82 -9.77
C ILE A 92 12.14 -0.26 -9.38
N VAL A 93 11.73 -0.59 -8.15
CA VAL A 93 10.54 -0.03 -7.51
C VAL A 93 10.99 1.16 -6.68
N ASP A 94 10.53 2.36 -7.00
CA ASP A 94 10.76 3.53 -6.15
C ASP A 94 9.99 3.40 -4.82
N GLU A 95 10.33 4.23 -3.83
CA GLU A 95 9.75 4.12 -2.49
C GLU A 95 8.23 4.32 -2.45
N GLN A 96 7.67 5.19 -3.28
CA GLN A 96 6.23 5.44 -3.31
C GLN A 96 5.51 4.22 -3.87
N THR A 97 6.01 3.73 -4.99
CA THR A 97 5.51 2.51 -5.62
C THR A 97 5.63 1.30 -4.68
N ALA A 98 6.73 1.18 -3.93
CA ALA A 98 6.94 0.10 -2.96
C ALA A 98 5.90 0.17 -1.82
N VAL A 99 5.56 1.38 -1.36
CA VAL A 99 4.50 1.57 -0.36
C VAL A 99 3.13 1.18 -0.93
N GLU A 100 2.81 1.54 -2.17
CA GLU A 100 1.56 1.14 -2.84
C GLU A 100 1.45 -0.38 -2.99
N VAL A 101 2.55 -1.01 -3.41
CA VAL A 101 2.66 -2.48 -3.49
C VAL A 101 2.49 -3.11 -2.12
N GLY A 102 3.13 -2.55 -1.09
CA GLY A 102 2.94 -2.96 0.31
C GLY A 102 1.48 -2.92 0.75
N LYS A 103 0.74 -1.86 0.38
CA LYS A 103 -0.72 -1.76 0.65
C LYS A 103 -1.49 -2.86 -0.07
N ALA A 104 -1.19 -3.12 -1.34
CA ALA A 104 -1.89 -4.12 -2.15
C ALA A 104 -1.75 -5.54 -1.56
N VAL A 105 -0.58 -5.88 -1.02
CA VAL A 105 -0.32 -7.19 -0.41
C VAL A 105 -0.65 -7.28 1.09
N GLY A 106 -1.15 -6.20 1.69
CA GLY A 106 -1.48 -6.15 3.11
C GLY A 106 -0.28 -6.12 4.06
N ALA A 107 0.87 -5.66 3.58
CA ALA A 107 2.04 -5.43 4.42
C ALA A 107 1.85 -4.17 5.28
N THR A 108 2.38 -4.20 6.50
CA THR A 108 2.42 -3.03 7.40
C THR A 108 3.70 -2.22 7.20
N ALA A 109 4.76 -2.86 6.70
CA ALA A 109 6.01 -2.22 6.34
C ALA A 109 6.56 -2.81 5.04
N VAL A 110 7.29 -2.01 4.27
CA VAL A 110 7.99 -2.46 3.06
C VAL A 110 9.48 -2.21 3.21
N MET A 111 10.28 -3.22 2.88
CA MET A 111 11.73 -3.15 2.84
C MET A 111 12.17 -2.91 1.40
N VAL A 112 12.87 -1.79 1.20
CA VAL A 112 13.43 -1.34 -0.07
C VAL A 112 14.94 -1.26 0.05
N GLY A 113 15.65 -1.38 -1.07
CA GLY A 113 17.10 -1.25 -1.03
C GLY A 113 17.73 -1.04 -2.39
N SER A 114 19.02 -0.73 -2.36
CA SER A 114 19.85 -0.59 -3.54
C SER A 114 21.27 -1.02 -3.24
N PHE A 115 22.01 -1.36 -4.29
CA PHE A 115 23.44 -1.62 -4.17
C PHE A 115 24.21 -0.89 -5.27
N LEU A 116 25.48 -0.61 -4.98
CA LEU A 116 26.41 0.04 -5.89
C LEU A 116 27.80 -0.56 -5.70
N GLN A 117 28.38 -1.06 -6.79
CA GLN A 117 29.78 -1.49 -6.82
C GLN A 117 30.66 -0.44 -7.51
N ILE A 118 31.79 -0.13 -6.88
CA ILE A 118 32.88 0.68 -7.43
C ILE A 118 34.19 -0.08 -7.20
N GLY A 119 34.84 -0.50 -8.28
CA GLY A 119 36.03 -1.34 -8.19
C GLY A 119 35.72 -2.69 -7.52
N ASP A 120 36.50 -3.05 -6.51
CA ASP A 120 36.32 -4.26 -5.71
C ASP A 120 35.32 -4.07 -4.55
N ARG A 121 34.79 -2.86 -4.35
CA ARG A 121 33.91 -2.54 -3.21
C ARG A 121 32.47 -2.45 -3.60
N ILE A 122 31.59 -3.02 -2.78
CA ILE A 122 30.15 -2.94 -2.92
C ILE A 122 29.52 -2.35 -1.66
N ARG A 123 28.57 -1.44 -1.85
CA ARG A 123 27.73 -0.89 -0.80
C ARG A 123 26.30 -1.36 -0.99
N ILE A 124 25.66 -1.83 0.08
CA ILE A 124 24.25 -2.20 0.11
C ILE A 124 23.54 -1.23 1.06
N ASN A 125 22.48 -0.60 0.59
CA ASN A 125 21.60 0.24 1.37
C ASN A 125 20.25 -0.44 1.52
N THR A 126 19.75 -0.55 2.74
CA THR A 126 18.43 -1.13 3.01
C THR A 126 17.63 -0.19 3.91
N ARG A 127 16.34 -0.05 3.62
CA ARG A 127 15.42 0.78 4.41
C ARG A 127 14.11 0.05 4.61
N LEU A 128 13.55 0.21 5.80
CA LEU A 128 12.21 -0.24 6.14
C LEU A 128 11.30 0.97 6.22
N ILE A 129 10.20 0.94 5.49
CA ILE A 129 9.25 2.05 5.37
C ILE A 129 7.90 1.61 5.90
N ASP A 130 7.30 2.41 6.78
CA ASP A 130 5.95 2.20 7.28
C ASP A 130 4.95 2.48 6.15
N VAL A 131 4.12 1.49 5.82
CA VAL A 131 3.20 1.57 4.68
C VAL A 131 2.06 2.57 4.91
N GLY A 132 1.70 2.84 6.17
CA GLY A 132 0.63 3.75 6.52
C GLY A 132 1.04 5.22 6.51
N THR A 133 2.26 5.50 6.92
CA THR A 133 2.78 6.86 7.12
C THR A 133 3.84 7.25 6.10
N SER A 134 4.33 6.31 5.30
CA SER A 134 5.45 6.47 4.37
C SER A 134 6.74 6.98 5.03
N LYS A 135 6.91 6.73 6.34
CA LYS A 135 8.11 7.13 7.09
C LYS A 135 9.11 5.99 7.11
N ILE A 136 10.40 6.33 7.02
CA ILE A 136 11.49 5.38 7.23
C ILE A 136 11.51 5.02 8.72
N MET A 137 11.32 3.73 9.01
CA MET A 137 11.29 3.14 10.34
C MET A 137 12.70 2.73 10.78
N ALA A 138 13.47 2.17 9.85
CA ALA A 138 14.83 1.69 10.05
C ALA A 138 15.61 1.78 8.74
N ALA A 139 16.93 1.92 8.85
CA ALA A 139 17.83 1.92 7.70
C ALA A 139 19.15 1.27 8.08
N GLU A 140 19.74 0.51 7.18
CA GLU A 140 21.04 -0.16 7.33
C GLU A 140 21.92 0.09 6.10
N GLN A 141 23.22 0.18 6.34
CA GLN A 141 24.21 0.27 5.27
C GLN A 141 25.39 -0.64 5.57
N THR A 142 25.68 -1.53 4.65
CA THR A 142 26.89 -2.36 4.69
C THR A 142 27.82 -1.99 3.54
N LEU A 143 29.11 -2.04 3.80
CA LEU A 143 30.18 -1.75 2.84
C LEU A 143 31.28 -2.77 3.02
N GLY A 144 31.66 -3.43 1.94
CA GLY A 144 32.78 -4.36 1.95
C GLY A 144 33.24 -4.69 0.54
N ARG A 145 33.92 -5.83 0.40
CA ARG A 145 34.38 -6.28 -0.91
C ARG A 145 33.35 -7.17 -1.59
N VAL A 146 33.34 -7.15 -2.91
CA VAL A 146 32.39 -7.96 -3.71
C VAL A 146 32.62 -9.47 -3.56
N ASN A 147 33.85 -9.91 -3.24
CA ASN A 147 34.13 -11.32 -2.97
C ASN A 147 33.65 -11.79 -1.59
N GLU A 148 33.27 -10.87 -0.71
CA GLU A 148 32.69 -11.11 0.63
C GLU A 148 31.15 -10.98 0.61
N ILE A 149 30.54 -11.03 -0.58
CA ILE A 149 29.12 -10.66 -0.76
C ILE A 149 28.13 -11.43 0.12
N PHE A 150 28.37 -12.72 0.38
CA PHE A 150 27.52 -13.50 1.28
C PHE A 150 27.58 -12.99 2.72
N GLU A 151 28.78 -12.64 3.21
CA GLU A 151 28.95 -12.05 4.53
C GLU A 151 28.26 -10.68 4.61
N LEU A 152 28.33 -9.88 3.53
CA LEU A 152 27.63 -8.60 3.47
C LEU A 152 26.10 -8.76 3.46
N MET A 153 25.57 -9.79 2.80
CA MET A 153 24.14 -10.12 2.85
C MET A 153 23.72 -10.48 4.28
N ASP A 154 24.49 -11.32 4.95
CA ASP A 154 24.23 -11.74 6.34
C ASP A 154 24.30 -10.54 7.30
N GLN A 155 25.33 -9.70 7.19
CA GLN A 155 25.48 -8.48 7.99
C GLN A 155 24.33 -7.49 7.75
N THR A 156 23.87 -7.37 6.50
CA THR A 156 22.74 -6.48 6.17
C THR A 156 21.46 -6.99 6.82
N ALA A 157 21.22 -8.30 6.76
CA ALA A 157 20.05 -8.91 7.36
C ALA A 157 20.08 -8.85 8.89
N GLU A 158 21.24 -9.08 9.50
CA GLU A 158 21.45 -8.94 10.92
C GLU A 158 21.26 -7.49 11.40
N GLY A 159 21.85 -6.51 10.71
CA GLY A 159 21.70 -5.10 11.04
C GLY A 159 20.26 -4.62 10.94
N MET A 160 19.55 -5.02 9.88
CA MET A 160 18.12 -4.73 9.74
C MET A 160 17.30 -5.41 10.83
N TRP A 161 17.60 -6.66 11.18
CA TRP A 161 16.93 -7.38 12.25
C TRP A 161 17.13 -6.72 13.63
N ALA A 162 18.37 -6.34 13.97
CA ALA A 162 18.66 -5.69 15.24
C ALA A 162 17.82 -4.41 15.42
N LYS A 163 17.72 -3.61 14.34
CA LYS A 163 16.90 -2.38 14.31
C LYS A 163 15.39 -2.65 14.39
N LEU A 164 14.93 -3.82 13.97
CA LEU A 164 13.53 -4.25 14.08
C LEU A 164 13.14 -4.68 15.50
N VAL A 165 14.05 -5.33 16.23
CA VAL A 165 13.78 -5.90 17.55
C VAL A 165 14.00 -4.89 18.68
N ASP A 166 15.07 -4.09 18.61
CA ASP A 166 15.42 -3.14 19.67
C ASP A 166 14.53 -1.89 19.72
N HIS A 167 13.78 -1.64 18.64
CA HIS A 167 12.83 -0.54 18.54
C HIS A 167 11.47 -1.07 18.05
N PRO A 168 10.50 -1.35 18.95
CA PRO A 168 9.14 -1.69 18.52
C PRO A 168 8.57 -0.48 17.79
N VAL A 169 8.64 -0.51 16.47
CA VAL A 169 8.24 0.62 15.66
C VAL A 169 6.74 0.83 15.86
N ASP A 170 6.35 2.07 16.14
CA ASP A 170 4.95 2.42 16.34
C ASP A 170 4.21 2.41 15.00
N ILE A 171 3.75 1.22 14.59
CA ILE A 171 2.98 1.03 13.37
C ILE A 171 1.62 1.67 13.57
N GLN A 172 1.41 2.84 12.97
CA GLN A 172 0.09 3.45 12.98
C GLN A 172 -0.86 2.60 12.12
N PRO A 173 -2.07 2.28 12.61
CA PRO A 173 -3.01 1.47 11.86
C PRO A 173 -3.34 2.17 10.54
N VAL A 174 -3.05 1.50 9.42
CA VAL A 174 -3.62 1.87 8.12
C VAL A 174 -5.12 1.74 8.26
N ALA A 175 -5.82 2.87 8.31
CA ALA A 175 -7.23 2.88 8.00
C ALA A 175 -7.32 2.46 6.53
N ILE A 176 -7.56 1.17 6.28
CA ILE A 176 -7.99 0.71 4.97
C ILE A 176 -9.30 1.46 4.77
N ALA A 177 -9.26 2.55 4.01
CA ALA A 177 -10.44 3.18 3.49
C ALA A 177 -11.06 2.14 2.56
N THR A 178 -11.88 1.25 3.14
CA THR A 178 -12.80 0.45 2.38
C THR A 178 -13.72 1.47 1.73
N LYS A 179 -13.36 1.93 0.53
CA LYS A 179 -14.33 2.49 -0.37
C LYS A 179 -15.31 1.34 -0.57
N LYS A 180 -16.40 1.34 0.21
CA LYS A 180 -17.53 0.43 0.02
C LYS A 180 -17.72 0.35 -1.49
N PRO A 181 -17.80 -0.85 -2.10
CA PRO A 181 -18.16 -0.93 -3.49
C PRO A 181 -19.48 -0.18 -3.60
N GLN A 182 -19.43 1.01 -4.20
CA GLN A 182 -20.63 1.74 -4.56
C GLN A 182 -21.19 0.95 -5.73
N VAL A 183 -21.89 -0.14 -5.39
CA VAL A 183 -22.85 -0.75 -6.29
C VAL A 183 -23.83 0.39 -6.57
N ARG A 184 -23.59 1.06 -7.69
CA ARG A 184 -24.48 2.05 -8.26
C ARG A 184 -25.80 1.32 -8.50
N LYS A 185 -26.67 1.33 -7.49
CA LYS A 185 -28.05 0.90 -7.63
C LYS A 185 -28.60 1.77 -8.74
N LYS A 186 -28.77 1.20 -9.94
CA LYS A 186 -29.54 1.85 -11.00
C LYS A 186 -30.90 2.16 -10.39
N ALA A 187 -31.15 3.43 -10.11
CA ALA A 187 -32.47 3.94 -9.79
C ALA A 187 -33.31 3.83 -11.07
N GLY A 188 -33.84 2.64 -11.32
CA GLY A 188 -34.93 2.46 -12.25
C GLY A 188 -36.21 2.84 -11.52
N THR A 189 -36.71 4.05 -11.75
CA THR A 189 -38.15 4.36 -11.61
C THR A 189 -38.52 5.60 -12.42
N ALA A 190 -39.38 5.36 -13.41
CA ALA A 190 -40.62 6.11 -13.64
C ALA A 190 -40.52 7.61 -13.95
N LEU A 191 -40.10 7.94 -15.18
CA LEU A 191 -40.41 9.24 -15.79
C LEU A 191 -40.89 9.13 -17.24
N TYR A 192 -41.62 8.06 -17.55
CA TYR A 192 -42.47 7.98 -18.74
C TYR A 192 -43.86 7.51 -18.26
N LYS A 193 -44.75 8.46 -17.93
CA LYS A 193 -46.19 8.21 -17.76
C LYS A 193 -47.04 9.47 -17.58
N ARG A 194 -46.45 10.67 -17.74
CA ARG A 194 -47.19 11.94 -17.66
C ARG A 194 -47.45 12.60 -19.04
N TRP A 195 -46.66 12.26 -20.06
CA TRP A 195 -46.72 12.94 -21.36
C TRP A 195 -47.64 12.29 -22.40
N TRP A 196 -48.03 11.02 -22.22
CA TRP A 196 -49.00 10.35 -23.11
C TRP A 196 -50.46 10.57 -22.67
N PHE A 197 -50.70 10.87 -21.39
CA PHE A 197 -52.05 11.08 -20.85
C PHE A 197 -52.69 12.43 -21.27
N TRP A 198 -51.88 13.44 -21.60
CA TRP A 198 -52.41 14.72 -22.11
C TRP A 198 -52.51 14.78 -23.65
N GLY A 199 -51.82 13.88 -24.36
CA GLY A 199 -51.87 13.79 -25.83
C GLY A 199 -53.19 13.26 -26.40
N ILE A 200 -54.04 12.63 -25.58
CA ILE A 200 -55.37 12.12 -26.00
C ILE A 200 -56.50 13.09 -25.60
N LEU A 201 -56.25 14.07 -24.72
CA LEU A 201 -57.23 15.08 -24.30
C LEU A 201 -57.15 16.38 -25.12
N ALA A 202 -56.08 16.60 -25.88
CA ALA A 202 -55.90 17.78 -26.75
C ALA A 202 -56.14 17.49 -28.26
N GLY A 203 -56.76 16.34 -28.58
CA GLY A 203 -57.01 15.88 -29.95
C GLY A 203 -58.43 16.14 -30.47
N ALA A 204 -59.12 17.16 -29.97
CA ALA A 204 -60.49 17.48 -30.39
C ALA A 204 -60.83 18.97 -30.22
N ALA A 205 -60.09 19.88 -30.88
CA ALA A 205 -60.56 21.19 -31.36
C ALA A 205 -59.39 22.08 -31.81
N GLY A 206 -59.35 22.43 -33.10
CA GLY A 206 -58.58 23.56 -33.66
C GLY A 206 -57.07 23.30 -33.81
N GLY A 207 -56.43 23.38 -34.97
CA GLY A 207 -56.73 24.24 -36.13
C GLY A 207 -56.06 25.60 -35.98
N ALA A 208 -55.11 25.87 -36.89
CA ALA A 208 -54.57 27.17 -37.33
C ALA A 208 -53.21 27.68 -36.80
N ALA A 209 -52.51 28.31 -37.75
CA ALA A 209 -51.46 29.34 -37.62
C ALA A 209 -49.97 28.92 -37.67
N TYR A 210 -49.52 28.58 -38.89
CA TYR A 210 -48.54 29.27 -39.74
C TYR A 210 -47.68 30.43 -39.14
N VAL A 211 -46.43 30.53 -39.64
CA VAL A 211 -45.58 31.73 -39.92
C VAL A 211 -44.35 32.02 -39.05
N ALA A 212 -43.20 31.78 -39.72
CA ALA A 212 -41.96 32.58 -39.88
C ALA A 212 -41.02 32.95 -38.71
N ALA A 213 -39.75 32.60 -38.91
CA ALA A 213 -38.63 33.54 -39.11
C ALA A 213 -37.46 32.76 -39.78
N SER A 214 -37.04 33.06 -41.02
CA SER A 214 -36.01 34.05 -41.44
C SER A 214 -34.57 33.61 -41.12
N GLN A 215 -33.84 33.09 -42.12
CA GLN A 215 -32.70 33.71 -42.85
C GLN A 215 -31.32 33.50 -42.16
N GLU A 216 -30.43 32.67 -42.74
CA GLU A 216 -29.30 33.00 -43.66
C GLU A 216 -28.01 33.26 -42.81
N ASP A 217 -26.80 32.73 -43.05
CA ASP A 217 -26.07 32.37 -44.28
C ASP A 217 -24.93 31.33 -44.03
N GLU A 218 -24.52 30.65 -45.13
CA GLU A 218 -23.16 30.30 -45.63
C GLU A 218 -22.03 29.82 -44.67
N GLU A 219 -21.06 28.98 -45.01
CA GLU A 219 -20.67 28.18 -46.19
C GLU A 219 -19.59 27.18 -45.73
N GLU A 220 -19.46 26.10 -46.51
CA GLU A 220 -18.23 25.36 -46.86
C GLU A 220 -17.07 25.15 -45.84
N THR A 221 -16.76 23.89 -45.51
CA THR A 221 -15.67 23.14 -46.19
C THR A 221 -15.51 21.69 -45.70
N LYS A 222 -15.75 20.80 -46.66
CA LYS A 222 -15.15 19.49 -46.99
C LYS A 222 -14.09 18.90 -46.05
N GLY A 223 -14.21 17.59 -45.81
CA GLY A 223 -13.05 16.79 -45.39
C GLY A 223 -13.32 15.35 -44.96
N THR A 224 -14.07 14.56 -45.74
CA THR A 224 -14.07 13.09 -45.62
C THR A 224 -12.67 12.56 -45.90
N LEU A 225 -12.06 11.83 -44.96
CA LEU A 225 -11.08 10.79 -45.30
C LEU A 225 -11.30 9.56 -44.42
N MET A 226 -11.94 8.58 -45.05
CA MET A 226 -11.78 7.15 -44.76
C MET A 226 -10.32 6.78 -44.97
N ILE A 227 -9.71 6.06 -44.03
CA ILE A 227 -8.50 5.28 -44.33
C ILE A 227 -8.76 3.83 -43.95
N THR A 228 -8.92 3.05 -45.02
CA THR A 228 -8.96 1.59 -45.06
C THR A 228 -7.56 1.02 -44.81
N VAL A 229 -7.55 -0.12 -44.12
CA VAL A 229 -6.45 -1.06 -43.93
C VAL A 229 -5.78 -1.46 -45.24
N GLN A 230 -4.45 -1.61 -45.27
CA GLN A 230 -3.76 -2.63 -46.07
C GLN A 230 -2.33 -2.89 -45.53
N LEU A 231 -2.05 -4.16 -45.24
CA LEU A 231 -0.73 -4.74 -44.94
C LEU A 231 0.11 -4.86 -46.23
N PRO A 232 1.45 -4.90 -46.09
CA PRO A 232 2.17 -6.13 -46.42
C PRO A 232 2.94 -6.73 -45.23
#